data_AF-A0A6L5DQA3-F1
#
_entry.id   AF-A0A6L5DQA3-F1
#
_cell.length_a   1.000
_cell.length_b   1.000
_cell.length_c   1.000
_cell.angle_alpha   90.00
_cell.angle_beta   90.00
_cell.angle_gamma   90.00
#
_symmetry.space_group_name_H-M   'P 1'
#
loop_
_entity.id
_entity.type
_entity.pdbx_description
1 polymer ?
#
loop_
_entity_poly.entity_id
_entity_poly.type
_entity_poly.pdbx_seq_one_letter_code
_entity_poly.pdbx_strand_id
1 'polypeptide(L)'
;MKKLLYIASFLALTFTACDPMEDTYDELDGLREPYTQDIELTLGAEDYAAIGGDAAKYKSFSKYDLAADNLPDYFADKYATLETGSSVMVTYAYYRGGLDYLYDYLDYLEELDAITAYTLSTADYDSMGTDSGEPGKYNNFSDDAPAADYLPDFLLGKYPDAADGDELAVTYKYYDGSVSEITEFWAFDGSVWAKTSKSAPEVPEDVTIYELESADYDSMGAPGKYNNFSGSDAPENYLPTFLGIKFAYAVEGEKVAVLYKYYAGGGVTETRAKEYTLTDGVWVEYQSTISMTEQYILTADGWVFDPTIVFTMVSDDYQMIVDYSVANNGVTSKYPDSEYYYGASAKYSNFDLRLKNRNTEDYPMPEFDGLSDEDAIALTMERMKEGVAALLTVKYPNAVTQVSGIDVFYLVDVKAYKEDLTDGYYTLKFQCTKSGPNPEFTYIEGLPE
;
A
#
# COMPACT_ATOMS: atom_id res chain seq x y z
N MET A 1 37.77 -50.01 -54.82
CA MET A 1 36.44 -50.30 -54.26
C MET A 1 36.60 -51.16 -53.00
N LYS A 2 36.09 -50.65 -51.86
CA LYS A 2 35.50 -51.38 -50.73
C LYS A 2 36.39 -52.12 -49.70
N LYS A 3 36.24 -51.65 -48.43
CA LYS A 3 36.23 -52.34 -47.12
C LYS A 3 37.59 -52.50 -46.40
N LEU A 4 37.86 -51.72 -45.34
CA LEU A 4 37.54 -51.91 -43.90
C LEU A 4 38.37 -53.00 -43.21
N LEU A 5 39.24 -52.62 -42.26
CA LEU A 5 39.51 -53.36 -41.01
C LEU A 5 40.27 -52.51 -39.96
N TYR A 6 39.52 -52.10 -38.93
CA TYR A 6 39.82 -51.94 -37.49
C TYR A 6 41.25 -51.68 -36.99
N ILE A 7 41.46 -50.51 -36.36
CA ILE A 7 42.12 -50.40 -35.05
C ILE A 7 41.29 -49.43 -34.20
N ALA A 8 40.69 -49.97 -33.15
CA ALA A 8 40.08 -49.22 -32.08
C ALA A 8 41.18 -48.76 -31.13
N SER A 9 41.31 -47.44 -30.94
CA SER A 9 42.07 -46.84 -29.84
C SER A 9 41.10 -45.99 -29.05
N PHE A 10 40.59 -46.58 -27.97
CA PHE A 10 39.86 -45.90 -26.90
C PHE A 10 40.83 -44.89 -26.26
N LEU A 11 40.67 -43.59 -26.54
CA LEU A 11 41.27 -42.54 -25.73
C LEU A 11 40.12 -41.87 -24.97
N ALA A 12 39.95 -42.28 -23.73
CA ALA A 12 39.08 -41.60 -22.78
C ALA A 12 39.72 -40.24 -22.45
N LEU A 13 39.26 -39.19 -23.13
CA LEU A 13 39.45 -37.81 -22.71
C LEU A 13 38.37 -37.51 -21.68
N THR A 14 38.75 -37.56 -20.41
CA THR A 14 37.99 -36.95 -19.33
C THR A 14 38.01 -35.44 -19.57
N PHE A 15 36.96 -34.90 -20.17
CA PHE A 15 36.67 -33.48 -20.09
C PHE A 15 36.18 -33.20 -18.68
N THR A 16 37.10 -32.85 -17.78
CA THR A 16 36.76 -31.95 -16.69
C THR A 16 36.45 -30.62 -17.36
N ALA A 17 35.18 -30.21 -17.33
CA ALA A 17 34.79 -28.86 -17.66
C ALA A 17 35.34 -27.93 -16.57
N CYS A 18 36.63 -27.59 -16.66
CA CYS A 18 37.12 -26.33 -16.13
C CYS A 18 36.77 -25.32 -17.20
N ASP A 19 35.93 -24.35 -16.85
CA ASP A 19 35.56 -23.24 -17.71
C ASP A 19 36.81 -22.37 -17.88
N PRO A 20 37.55 -22.43 -19.01
CA PRO A 20 38.86 -21.79 -19.15
C PRO A 20 38.75 -20.26 -19.33
N MET A 21 37.59 -19.71 -18.96
CA MET A 21 37.21 -18.32 -19.05
C MET A 21 37.00 -17.72 -17.66
N GLU A 22 36.67 -18.52 -16.63
CA GLU A 22 36.44 -18.06 -15.25
C GLU A 22 37.70 -17.38 -14.67
N ASP A 23 38.84 -18.10 -14.66
CA ASP A 23 40.14 -17.56 -14.21
C ASP A 23 40.56 -16.28 -14.98
N THR A 24 40.17 -16.18 -16.25
CA THR A 24 40.52 -15.05 -17.13
C THR A 24 39.60 -13.83 -16.90
N TYR A 25 38.35 -14.05 -16.50
CA TYR A 25 37.43 -13.00 -16.09
C TYR A 25 37.77 -12.49 -14.70
N ASP A 26 38.14 -13.38 -13.77
CA ASP A 26 38.61 -13.04 -12.43
C ASP A 26 39.89 -12.19 -12.48
N GLU A 27 40.85 -12.53 -13.35
CA GLU A 27 42.04 -11.69 -13.61
C GLU A 27 41.69 -10.32 -14.23
N LEU A 28 40.66 -10.25 -15.10
CA LEU A 28 40.24 -9.01 -15.76
C LEU A 28 39.50 -8.07 -14.80
N ASP A 29 38.65 -8.61 -13.93
CA ASP A 29 37.98 -7.84 -12.88
C ASP A 29 38.96 -7.39 -11.80
N GLY A 30 39.97 -8.20 -11.48
CA GLY A 30 41.10 -7.80 -10.63
C GLY A 30 42.02 -6.72 -11.21
N LEU A 31 41.87 -6.39 -12.51
CA LEU A 31 42.61 -5.35 -13.22
C LEU A 31 41.79 -4.08 -13.50
N ARG A 32 40.49 -4.04 -13.13
CA ARG A 32 39.71 -2.81 -13.22
C ARG A 32 40.19 -1.85 -12.13
N GLU A 33 40.82 -0.77 -12.57
CA GLU A 33 41.05 0.38 -11.69
C GLU A 33 39.70 0.79 -11.09
N PRO A 34 39.67 1.09 -9.78
CA PRO A 34 38.46 1.49 -9.12
C PRO A 34 37.79 2.67 -9.84
N TYR A 35 36.46 2.67 -9.94
CA TYR A 35 35.70 3.66 -10.69
C TYR A 35 34.36 3.92 -10.02
N THR A 36 33.76 5.08 -10.31
CA THR A 36 32.41 5.42 -9.84
C THR A 36 31.35 4.98 -10.85
N GLN A 37 30.21 4.48 -10.35
CA GLN A 37 29.09 4.06 -11.18
C GLN A 37 27.75 4.26 -10.50
N ASP A 38 26.74 4.65 -11.27
CA ASP A 38 25.33 4.56 -10.90
C ASP A 38 24.72 3.28 -11.50
N ILE A 39 24.11 2.46 -10.65
CA ILE A 39 23.61 1.13 -11.00
C ILE A 39 22.11 1.06 -10.74
N GLU A 40 21.33 0.62 -11.73
CA GLU A 40 19.96 0.17 -11.51
C GLU A 40 19.94 -1.36 -11.38
N LEU A 41 19.41 -1.87 -10.27
CA LEU A 41 19.36 -3.29 -9.96
C LEU A 41 17.93 -3.69 -9.60
N THR A 42 17.43 -4.79 -10.17
CA THR A 42 16.20 -5.45 -9.69
C THR A 42 16.57 -6.82 -9.13
N LEU A 43 16.29 -7.07 -7.85
CA LEU A 43 16.66 -8.33 -7.20
C LEU A 43 15.84 -9.50 -7.73
N GLY A 44 16.53 -10.50 -8.24
CA GLY A 44 15.98 -11.79 -8.64
C GLY A 44 16.18 -12.87 -7.56
N ALA A 45 15.71 -14.08 -7.87
CA ALA A 45 15.77 -15.22 -6.94
C ALA A 45 17.20 -15.60 -6.52
N GLU A 46 18.18 -15.40 -7.40
CA GLU A 46 19.61 -15.64 -7.17
C GLU A 46 20.21 -14.58 -6.24
N ASP A 47 19.86 -13.30 -6.42
CA ASP A 47 20.29 -12.22 -5.52
C ASP A 47 19.82 -12.48 -4.09
N TYR A 48 18.54 -12.81 -3.90
CA TYR A 48 18.02 -13.18 -2.57
C TYR A 48 18.71 -14.41 -1.99
N ALA A 49 19.08 -15.39 -2.83
CA ALA A 49 19.80 -16.56 -2.35
C ALA A 49 21.22 -16.21 -1.87
N ALA A 50 21.88 -15.26 -2.53
CA ALA A 50 23.18 -14.73 -2.12
C ALA A 50 23.09 -13.90 -0.83
N ILE A 51 22.03 -13.09 -0.68
CA ILE A 51 21.77 -12.31 0.55
C ILE A 51 21.58 -13.23 1.77
N GLY A 52 20.87 -14.36 1.60
CA GLY A 52 20.65 -15.32 2.69
C GLY A 52 19.48 -14.95 3.60
N GLY A 53 19.39 -15.61 4.77
CA GLY A 53 18.40 -15.29 5.80
C GLY A 53 16.93 -15.42 5.37
N ASP A 54 16.10 -14.52 5.91
CA ASP A 54 14.67 -14.46 5.61
C ASP A 54 14.43 -13.94 4.18
N ALA A 55 15.23 -12.99 3.69
CA ALA A 55 15.24 -12.56 2.31
C ALA A 55 15.40 -13.73 1.32
N ALA A 56 16.31 -14.68 1.57
CA ALA A 56 16.47 -15.88 0.75
C ALA A 56 15.25 -16.80 0.79
N LYS A 57 14.63 -16.95 1.96
CA LYS A 57 13.49 -17.84 2.22
C LYS A 57 12.21 -17.32 1.58
N TYR A 58 11.90 -16.03 1.76
CA TYR A 58 10.65 -15.43 1.32
C TYR A 58 10.77 -14.69 -0.02
N LYS A 59 11.99 -14.51 -0.53
CA LYS A 59 12.28 -13.75 -1.76
C LYS A 59 11.76 -12.31 -1.68
N SER A 60 11.86 -11.72 -0.49
CA SER A 60 11.40 -10.38 -0.18
C SER A 60 12.01 -9.89 1.13
N PHE A 61 12.15 -8.58 1.28
CA PHE A 61 12.38 -7.93 2.58
C PHE A 61 11.06 -7.65 3.30
N SER A 62 11.12 -7.32 4.58
CA SER A 62 9.94 -6.97 5.39
C SER A 62 10.31 -6.03 6.53
N LYS A 63 9.32 -5.57 7.31
CA LYS A 63 9.59 -4.80 8.54
C LYS A 63 10.42 -5.56 9.61
N TYR A 64 10.57 -6.88 9.46
CA TYR A 64 11.34 -7.73 10.37
C TYR A 64 12.72 -8.11 9.80
N ASP A 65 12.93 -7.88 8.50
CA ASP A 65 14.17 -8.17 7.78
C ASP A 65 14.36 -7.07 6.74
N LEU A 66 14.96 -5.95 7.19
CA LEU A 66 15.04 -4.72 6.41
C LEU A 66 16.08 -4.85 5.32
N ALA A 67 15.80 -4.29 4.15
CA ALA A 67 16.79 -4.21 3.07
C ALA A 67 18.03 -3.43 3.52
N ALA A 68 17.86 -2.35 4.30
CA ALA A 68 18.94 -1.54 4.82
C ALA A 68 19.92 -2.30 5.73
N ASP A 69 19.49 -3.39 6.35
CA ASP A 69 20.33 -4.23 7.22
C ASP A 69 21.10 -5.30 6.43
N ASN A 70 20.64 -5.65 5.22
CA ASN A 70 21.14 -6.80 4.44
C ASN A 70 21.87 -6.40 3.15
N LEU A 71 21.42 -5.34 2.49
CA LEU A 71 21.94 -4.91 1.19
C LEU A 71 23.34 -4.28 1.24
N PRO A 72 23.78 -3.57 2.30
CA PRO A 72 25.14 -3.07 2.38
C PRO A 72 26.22 -4.12 2.19
N ASP A 73 26.14 -5.25 2.92
CA ASP A 73 27.10 -6.34 2.83
C ASP A 73 27.00 -7.04 1.45
N TYR A 74 25.77 -7.25 0.97
CA TYR A 74 25.55 -7.80 -0.37
C TYR A 74 26.18 -6.97 -1.48
N PHE A 75 26.08 -5.64 -1.40
CA PHE A 75 26.70 -4.73 -2.36
C PHE A 75 28.21 -4.63 -2.19
N ALA A 76 28.74 -4.73 -0.97
CA ALA A 76 30.18 -4.78 -0.74
C ALA A 76 30.81 -5.99 -1.43
N ASP A 77 30.16 -7.15 -1.34
CA ASP A 77 30.60 -8.38 -2.01
C ASP A 77 30.42 -8.31 -3.54
N LYS A 78 29.24 -7.87 -4.00
CA LYS A 78 28.88 -7.85 -5.44
C LYS A 78 29.63 -6.76 -6.22
N TYR A 79 29.95 -5.64 -5.59
CA TYR A 79 30.54 -4.46 -6.22
C TYR A 79 31.87 -4.05 -5.59
N ALA A 80 32.71 -5.04 -5.26
CA ALA A 80 33.97 -4.85 -4.53
C ALA A 80 34.99 -3.91 -5.20
N THR A 81 34.86 -3.64 -6.51
CA THR A 81 35.77 -2.77 -7.28
C THR A 81 35.30 -1.32 -7.41
N LEU A 82 34.12 -0.97 -6.89
CA LEU A 82 33.60 0.40 -6.98
C LEU A 82 34.22 1.32 -5.93
N GLU A 83 34.32 2.62 -6.26
CA GLU A 83 34.80 3.65 -5.33
C GLU A 83 33.68 4.45 -4.67
N THR A 84 34.06 5.20 -3.63
CA THR A 84 33.22 6.22 -2.99
C THR A 84 32.58 7.14 -4.04
N GLY A 85 31.28 7.39 -3.88
CA GLY A 85 30.47 8.14 -4.83
C GLY A 85 29.74 7.27 -5.85
N SER A 86 29.94 5.95 -5.85
CA SER A 86 29.07 5.02 -6.58
C SER A 86 27.71 4.88 -5.91
N SER A 87 26.67 4.59 -6.69
CA SER A 87 25.31 4.41 -6.20
C SER A 87 24.62 3.19 -6.79
N VAL A 88 23.70 2.60 -6.03
CA VAL A 88 22.80 1.52 -6.48
C VAL A 88 21.37 1.93 -6.17
N MET A 89 20.57 2.12 -7.23
CA MET A 89 19.13 2.17 -7.18
C MET A 89 18.58 0.75 -7.30
N VAL A 90 18.19 0.16 -6.17
CA VAL A 90 17.75 -1.24 -6.07
C VAL A 90 16.24 -1.34 -5.95
N THR A 91 15.64 -2.18 -6.79
CA THR A 91 14.23 -2.55 -6.74
C THR A 91 14.11 -3.99 -6.23
N TYR A 92 13.24 -4.19 -5.24
CA TYR A 92 13.06 -5.47 -4.57
C TYR A 92 11.60 -5.69 -4.15
N ALA A 93 11.29 -6.93 -3.77
CA ALA A 93 9.98 -7.30 -3.25
C ALA A 93 9.93 -7.03 -1.74
N TYR A 94 8.91 -6.32 -1.29
CA TYR A 94 8.68 -5.98 0.10
C TYR A 94 7.36 -6.58 0.60
N TYR A 95 7.45 -7.48 1.58
CA TYR A 95 6.29 -8.06 2.24
C TYR A 95 5.76 -7.10 3.31
N ARG A 96 4.57 -6.56 3.05
CA ARG A 96 3.88 -5.59 3.92
C ARG A 96 2.85 -6.20 4.86
N GLY A 97 2.71 -7.53 4.87
CA GLY A 97 1.81 -8.27 5.75
C GLY A 97 0.63 -8.92 5.03
N GLY A 98 -0.01 -9.88 5.71
CA GLY A 98 -1.30 -10.42 5.31
C GLY A 98 -2.47 -9.60 5.88
N LEU A 99 -3.69 -9.95 5.46
CA LEU A 99 -4.93 -9.38 6.00
C LEU A 99 -5.54 -10.37 7.00
N ASP A 100 -4.91 -10.49 8.17
CA ASP A 100 -5.29 -11.49 9.20
C ASP A 100 -6.77 -11.36 9.61
N TYR A 101 -7.29 -10.13 9.67
CA TYR A 101 -8.69 -9.87 10.00
C TYR A 101 -9.68 -10.52 9.01
N LEU A 102 -9.31 -10.71 7.74
CA LEU A 102 -10.15 -11.42 6.77
C LEU A 102 -10.16 -12.92 7.01
N TYR A 103 -9.05 -13.50 7.46
CA TYR A 103 -9.01 -14.90 7.84
C TYR A 103 -9.89 -15.14 9.06
N ASP A 104 -9.74 -14.32 10.10
CA ASP A 104 -10.59 -14.41 11.30
C ASP A 104 -12.07 -14.23 10.95
N TYR A 105 -12.40 -13.30 10.04
CA TYR A 105 -13.78 -13.06 9.60
C TYR A 105 -14.35 -14.24 8.79
N LEU A 106 -13.57 -14.84 7.90
CA LEU A 106 -13.99 -16.03 7.14
C LEU A 106 -14.16 -17.25 8.03
N ASP A 107 -13.26 -17.45 9.01
CA ASP A 107 -13.35 -18.52 10.01
C ASP A 107 -14.61 -18.36 10.87
N TYR A 108 -14.89 -17.13 11.32
CA TYR A 108 -16.15 -16.80 12.00
C TYR A 108 -17.38 -17.15 11.16
N LEU A 109 -17.39 -16.85 9.86
CA LEU A 109 -18.50 -17.21 8.99
C LEU A 109 -18.64 -18.72 8.78
N GLU A 110 -17.53 -19.46 8.70
CA GLU A 110 -17.54 -20.92 8.62
C GLU A 110 -18.08 -21.55 9.91
N GLU A 111 -17.68 -21.03 11.08
CA GLU A 111 -18.27 -21.43 12.36
C GLU A 111 -19.78 -21.20 12.38
N LEU A 112 -20.26 -20.04 11.92
CA LEU A 112 -21.68 -19.74 11.87
C LEU A 112 -22.46 -20.65 10.92
N ASP A 113 -21.90 -20.97 9.74
CA ASP A 113 -22.54 -21.84 8.73
C ASP A 113 -22.62 -23.29 9.22
N ALA A 114 -21.68 -23.71 10.10
CA ALA A 114 -21.68 -25.02 10.72
C ALA A 114 -22.74 -25.18 11.84
N ILE A 115 -23.26 -24.07 12.39
CA ILE A 115 -24.28 -24.12 13.45
C ILE A 115 -25.62 -24.58 12.85
N THR A 116 -26.27 -25.53 13.52
CA THR A 116 -27.58 -26.02 13.08
C THR A 116 -28.64 -24.91 13.24
N ALA A 117 -29.27 -24.52 12.14
CA ALA A 117 -30.35 -23.54 12.16
C ALA A 117 -31.70 -24.19 12.50
N TYR A 118 -32.48 -23.57 13.39
CA TYR A 118 -33.83 -23.98 13.74
C TYR A 118 -34.82 -22.81 13.76
N THR A 119 -35.80 -22.83 12.86
CA THR A 119 -36.86 -21.81 12.84
C THR A 119 -38.13 -22.33 13.53
N LEU A 120 -38.63 -21.59 14.52
CA LEU A 120 -39.85 -21.95 15.24
C LEU A 120 -41.08 -21.85 14.33
N SER A 121 -41.86 -22.92 14.33
CA SER A 121 -43.17 -23.02 13.68
C SER A 121 -44.31 -22.65 14.65
N THR A 122 -45.52 -22.43 14.12
CA THR A 122 -46.74 -22.26 14.93
C THR A 122 -46.94 -23.37 15.96
N ALA A 123 -46.69 -24.63 15.59
CA ALA A 123 -46.83 -25.76 16.50
C ALA A 123 -45.82 -25.72 17.66
N ASP A 124 -44.63 -25.15 17.44
CA ASP A 124 -43.64 -24.99 18.49
C ASP A 124 -44.11 -23.95 19.51
N TYR A 125 -44.63 -22.80 19.06
CA TYR A 125 -45.20 -21.79 19.97
C TYR A 125 -46.40 -22.34 20.75
N ASP A 126 -47.33 -23.03 20.06
CA ASP A 126 -48.48 -23.67 20.71
C ASP A 126 -48.05 -24.69 21.79
N SER A 127 -46.93 -25.39 21.58
CA SER A 127 -46.39 -26.35 22.56
C SER A 127 -45.85 -25.70 23.83
N MET A 128 -45.50 -24.40 23.76
CA MET A 128 -45.03 -23.59 24.89
C MET A 128 -46.17 -22.84 25.59
N GLY A 129 -47.43 -23.09 25.19
CA GLY A 129 -48.63 -22.53 25.81
C GLY A 129 -49.41 -21.57 24.90
N THR A 130 -50.74 -21.54 25.05
CA THR A 130 -51.66 -20.73 24.21
C THR A 130 -52.54 -19.75 25.00
N ASP A 131 -52.40 -19.73 26.33
CA ASP A 131 -53.14 -18.84 27.20
C ASP A 131 -52.60 -17.39 27.09
N SER A 132 -53.31 -16.46 27.73
CA SER A 132 -52.91 -15.05 27.71
C SER A 132 -51.56 -14.88 28.43
N GLY A 133 -50.56 -14.33 27.71
CA GLY A 133 -49.20 -14.19 28.22
C GLY A 133 -48.26 -15.34 27.83
N GLU A 134 -48.74 -16.31 27.05
CA GLU A 134 -47.93 -17.43 26.54
C GLU A 134 -47.65 -17.27 25.04
N PRO A 135 -46.51 -17.77 24.54
CA PRO A 135 -46.02 -17.46 23.19
C PRO A 135 -46.89 -18.03 22.04
N GLY A 136 -47.61 -19.13 22.26
CA GLY A 136 -48.55 -19.71 21.28
C GLY A 136 -49.80 -18.87 21.04
N LYS A 137 -50.14 -17.95 21.95
CA LYS A 137 -51.34 -17.12 21.78
C LYS A 137 -51.33 -16.32 20.47
N TYR A 138 -50.15 -15.84 20.08
CA TYR A 138 -49.93 -15.02 18.89
C TYR A 138 -48.81 -15.55 17.98
N ASN A 139 -48.18 -16.67 18.34
CA ASN A 139 -47.04 -17.28 17.62
C ASN A 139 -45.80 -16.38 17.55
N ASN A 140 -45.48 -15.75 18.68
CA ASN A 140 -44.30 -14.90 18.85
C ASN A 140 -43.97 -14.76 20.34
N PHE A 141 -42.72 -14.42 20.64
CA PHE A 141 -42.29 -13.93 21.95
C PHE A 141 -42.52 -12.42 22.08
N SER A 142 -42.49 -11.90 23.29
CA SER A 142 -42.60 -10.46 23.61
C SER A 142 -42.02 -10.18 25.00
N ASP A 143 -42.05 -8.92 25.43
CA ASP A 143 -41.66 -8.55 26.81
C ASP A 143 -42.49 -9.30 27.88
N ASP A 144 -43.76 -9.62 27.60
CA ASP A 144 -44.66 -10.36 28.50
C ASP A 144 -44.47 -11.89 28.41
N ALA A 145 -43.84 -12.38 27.34
CA ALA A 145 -43.49 -13.79 27.12
C ALA A 145 -42.05 -13.89 26.60
N PRO A 146 -41.03 -13.69 27.45
CA PRO A 146 -39.63 -13.64 27.02
C PRO A 146 -39.13 -15.00 26.52
N ALA A 147 -38.41 -15.02 25.40
CA ALA A 147 -37.89 -16.26 24.83
C ALA A 147 -37.02 -17.06 25.81
N ALA A 148 -36.26 -16.38 26.69
CA ALA A 148 -35.42 -16.99 27.71
C ALA A 148 -36.19 -17.84 28.75
N ASP A 149 -37.49 -17.57 28.95
CA ASP A 149 -38.31 -18.30 29.91
C ASP A 149 -38.88 -19.61 29.34
N TYR A 150 -38.87 -19.78 28.01
CA TYR A 150 -39.50 -20.92 27.34
C TYR A 150 -38.53 -21.76 26.49
N LEU A 151 -37.58 -21.12 25.80
CA LEU A 151 -36.66 -21.80 24.89
C LEU A 151 -35.77 -22.85 25.55
N PRO A 152 -35.22 -22.68 26.78
CA PRO A 152 -34.42 -23.73 27.41
C PRO A 152 -35.14 -25.09 27.50
N ASP A 153 -36.37 -25.10 28.03
CA ASP A 153 -37.17 -26.31 28.23
C ASP A 153 -37.68 -26.87 26.89
N PHE A 154 -38.10 -25.97 25.98
CA PHE A 154 -38.54 -26.37 24.63
C PHE A 154 -37.41 -27.06 23.86
N LEU A 155 -36.20 -26.48 23.84
CA LEU A 155 -35.04 -27.05 23.15
C LEU A 155 -34.59 -28.36 23.81
N LEU A 156 -34.64 -28.47 25.14
CA LEU A 156 -34.34 -29.73 25.84
C LEU A 156 -35.30 -30.86 25.45
N GLY A 157 -36.60 -30.55 25.33
CA GLY A 157 -37.59 -31.53 24.86
C GLY A 157 -37.44 -31.89 23.39
N LYS A 158 -37.01 -30.93 22.56
CA LYS A 158 -36.85 -31.12 21.11
C LYS A 158 -35.57 -31.86 20.72
N TYR A 159 -34.48 -31.61 21.45
CA TYR A 159 -33.15 -32.18 21.24
C TYR A 159 -32.74 -32.99 22.49
N PRO A 160 -33.42 -34.12 22.79
CA PRO A 160 -33.17 -34.90 24.01
C PRO A 160 -31.80 -35.60 24.03
N ASP A 161 -31.16 -35.74 22.87
CA ASP A 161 -29.86 -36.38 22.70
C ASP A 161 -28.71 -35.36 22.53
N ALA A 162 -28.94 -34.08 22.80
CA ALA A 162 -27.92 -33.04 22.70
C ALA A 162 -26.71 -33.36 23.60
N ALA A 163 -25.51 -33.15 23.05
CA ALA A 163 -24.24 -33.30 23.75
C ALA A 163 -23.74 -31.94 24.26
N ASP A 164 -22.93 -31.96 25.33
CA ASP A 164 -22.24 -30.77 25.83
C ASP A 164 -21.43 -30.11 24.70
N GLY A 165 -21.66 -28.82 24.47
CA GLY A 165 -21.09 -28.04 23.38
C GLY A 165 -21.92 -27.98 22.09
N ASP A 166 -23.05 -28.69 21.99
CA ASP A 166 -23.94 -28.55 20.83
C ASP A 166 -24.50 -27.12 20.73
N GLU A 167 -24.50 -26.56 19.51
CA GLU A 167 -24.97 -25.19 19.23
C GLU A 167 -26.16 -25.17 18.26
N LEU A 168 -27.07 -24.21 18.47
CA LEU A 168 -28.21 -23.93 17.59
C LEU A 168 -28.34 -22.43 17.30
N ALA A 169 -28.64 -22.09 16.06
CA ALA A 169 -29.10 -20.77 15.66
C ALA A 169 -30.63 -20.80 15.57
N VAL A 170 -31.30 -20.27 16.60
CA VAL A 170 -32.76 -20.36 16.75
C VAL A 170 -33.42 -19.09 16.23
N THR A 171 -34.21 -19.20 15.16
CA THR A 171 -34.98 -18.10 14.59
C THR A 171 -36.42 -18.14 15.08
N TYR A 172 -36.90 -17.04 15.65
CA TYR A 172 -38.27 -16.91 16.17
C TYR A 172 -38.85 -15.52 15.89
N LYS A 173 -40.16 -15.37 16.06
CA LYS A 173 -40.87 -14.10 15.92
C LYS A 173 -40.92 -13.36 17.25
N TYR A 174 -40.68 -12.05 17.23
CA TYR A 174 -40.73 -11.17 18.40
C TYR A 174 -41.69 -10.00 18.16
N TYR A 175 -42.42 -9.58 19.19
CA TYR A 175 -43.31 -8.42 19.14
C TYR A 175 -42.92 -7.37 20.17
N ASP A 176 -42.64 -6.17 19.68
CA ASP A 176 -42.35 -4.95 20.46
C ASP A 176 -43.19 -3.73 20.00
N GLY A 177 -44.32 -4.00 19.35
CA GLY A 177 -45.13 -3.02 18.63
C GLY A 177 -45.32 -3.39 17.15
N SER A 178 -44.38 -4.15 16.60
CA SER A 178 -44.51 -4.86 15.32
C SER A 178 -43.88 -6.25 15.42
N VAL A 179 -44.24 -7.17 14.53
CA VAL A 179 -43.61 -8.51 14.51
C VAL A 179 -42.36 -8.47 13.64
N SER A 180 -41.23 -8.86 14.22
CA SER A 180 -39.95 -9.08 13.54
C SER A 180 -39.48 -10.52 13.75
N GLU A 181 -38.54 -10.98 12.94
CA GLU A 181 -37.83 -12.24 13.19
C GLU A 181 -36.48 -11.93 13.84
N ILE A 182 -36.15 -12.69 14.89
CA ILE A 182 -34.90 -12.62 15.62
C ILE A 182 -34.23 -13.99 15.52
N THR A 183 -32.93 -14.00 15.25
CA THR A 183 -32.09 -15.20 15.39
C THR A 183 -31.18 -15.02 16.60
N GLU A 184 -31.20 -16.00 17.51
CA GLU A 184 -30.30 -16.05 18.67
C GLU A 184 -29.52 -17.36 18.68
N PHE A 185 -28.31 -17.32 19.23
CA PHE A 185 -27.46 -18.50 19.37
C PHE A 185 -27.67 -19.13 20.75
N TRP A 186 -27.74 -20.45 20.78
CA TRP A 186 -27.97 -21.25 21.98
C TRP A 186 -26.94 -22.38 22.03
N ALA A 187 -26.37 -22.63 23.21
CA ALA A 187 -25.46 -23.74 23.43
C ALA A 187 -25.97 -24.62 24.59
N PHE A 188 -25.79 -25.93 24.44
CA PHE A 188 -26.11 -26.90 25.48
C PHE A 188 -24.89 -27.16 26.36
N ASP A 189 -25.03 -26.97 27.68
CA ASP A 189 -23.93 -27.17 28.66
C ASP A 189 -23.87 -28.59 29.25
N GLY A 190 -24.58 -29.54 28.61
CA GLY A 190 -24.79 -30.88 29.11
C GLY A 190 -25.99 -31.04 30.05
N SER A 191 -26.66 -29.95 30.43
CA SER A 191 -27.87 -29.97 31.26
C SER A 191 -28.99 -29.05 30.76
N VAL A 192 -28.66 -27.83 30.33
CA VAL A 192 -29.63 -26.82 29.88
C VAL A 192 -29.13 -26.11 28.62
N TRP A 193 -30.06 -25.66 27.79
CA TRP A 193 -29.78 -24.75 26.70
C TRP A 193 -29.73 -23.32 27.23
N ALA A 194 -28.64 -22.61 26.95
CA ALA A 194 -28.46 -21.22 27.32
C ALA A 194 -28.13 -20.36 26.10
N LYS A 195 -28.67 -19.13 26.08
CA LYS A 195 -28.34 -18.15 25.06
C LYS A 195 -26.85 -17.79 25.13
N THR A 196 -26.17 -17.85 24.00
CA THR A 196 -24.78 -17.42 23.82
C THR A 196 -24.70 -16.14 23.00
N SER A 197 -23.56 -15.47 23.07
CA SER A 197 -23.26 -14.32 22.22
C SER A 197 -22.16 -14.72 21.25
N LYS A 198 -22.41 -14.54 19.96
CA LYS A 198 -21.40 -14.62 18.90
C LYS A 198 -21.22 -13.20 18.36
N SER A 199 -19.99 -12.74 18.32
CA SER A 199 -19.63 -11.41 17.80
C SER A 199 -18.66 -11.60 16.65
N ALA A 200 -18.92 -10.92 15.54
CA ALA A 200 -17.97 -10.88 14.44
C ALA A 200 -16.62 -10.32 14.93
N PRO A 201 -15.49 -10.80 14.37
CA PRO A 201 -14.19 -10.26 14.68
C PRO A 201 -14.08 -8.79 14.27
N GLU A 202 -13.11 -8.09 14.87
CA GLU A 202 -12.85 -6.69 14.59
C GLU A 202 -12.35 -6.52 13.14
N VAL A 203 -12.97 -5.59 12.42
CA VAL A 203 -12.57 -5.18 11.07
C VAL A 203 -12.02 -3.76 11.19
N PRO A 204 -10.91 -3.42 10.48
CA PRO A 204 -10.40 -2.05 10.47
C PRO A 204 -11.48 -1.02 10.12
N GLU A 205 -11.51 0.10 10.86
CA GLU A 205 -12.55 1.13 10.72
C GLU A 205 -12.62 1.75 9.30
N ASP A 206 -11.51 1.73 8.57
CA ASP A 206 -11.39 2.26 7.21
C ASP A 206 -11.71 1.23 6.12
N VAL A 207 -12.17 0.03 6.48
CA VAL A 207 -12.54 -1.05 5.56
C VAL A 207 -14.03 -1.33 5.60
N THR A 208 -14.68 -1.28 4.44
CA THR A 208 -16.06 -1.74 4.28
C THR A 208 -16.08 -3.21 3.87
N ILE A 209 -16.79 -4.06 4.64
CA ILE A 209 -17.09 -5.44 4.23
C ILE A 209 -18.29 -5.44 3.27
N TYR A 210 -18.14 -6.07 2.11
CA TYR A 210 -19.20 -6.22 1.12
C TYR A 210 -19.35 -7.67 0.66
N GLU A 211 -20.45 -8.32 1.03
CA GLU A 211 -20.78 -9.67 0.54
C GLU A 211 -21.52 -9.60 -0.80
N LEU A 212 -21.04 -10.33 -1.80
CA LEU A 212 -21.69 -10.39 -3.10
C LEU A 212 -23.03 -11.12 -3.02
N GLU A 213 -24.07 -10.45 -3.52
CA GLU A 213 -25.39 -11.04 -3.69
C GLU A 213 -25.55 -11.67 -5.09
N SER A 214 -26.58 -12.50 -5.28
CA SER A 214 -26.89 -13.11 -6.60
C SER A 214 -26.98 -12.07 -7.72
N ALA A 215 -27.58 -10.91 -7.45
CA ALA A 215 -27.74 -9.85 -8.44
C ALA A 215 -26.38 -9.23 -8.85
N ASP A 216 -25.40 -9.21 -7.96
CA ASP A 216 -24.06 -8.72 -8.26
C ASP A 216 -23.35 -9.67 -9.24
N TYR A 217 -23.43 -10.98 -9.01
CA TYR A 217 -22.89 -11.98 -9.94
C TYR A 217 -23.54 -11.90 -11.32
N ASP A 218 -24.87 -11.78 -11.37
CA ASP A 218 -25.61 -11.59 -12.62
C ASP A 218 -25.15 -10.34 -13.38
N SER A 219 -24.86 -9.25 -12.66
CA SER A 219 -24.38 -8.00 -13.25
C SER A 219 -22.99 -8.14 -13.91
N MET A 220 -22.16 -9.08 -13.43
CA MET A 220 -20.83 -9.38 -13.95
C MET A 220 -20.86 -10.37 -15.13
N GLY A 221 -22.02 -10.95 -15.47
CA GLY A 221 -22.19 -11.86 -16.59
C GLY A 221 -21.85 -13.31 -16.25
N ALA A 222 -20.68 -13.80 -16.67
CA ALA A 222 -20.34 -15.22 -16.57
C ALA A 222 -20.43 -15.79 -15.13
N PRO A 223 -19.96 -15.08 -14.08
CA PRO A 223 -20.13 -15.52 -12.68
C PRO A 223 -21.59 -15.71 -12.23
N GLY A 224 -22.54 -15.00 -12.83
CA GLY A 224 -23.99 -15.07 -12.52
C GLY A 224 -24.61 -16.44 -12.72
N LYS A 225 -24.06 -17.26 -13.62
CA LYS A 225 -24.63 -18.59 -13.94
C LYS A 225 -24.77 -19.49 -12.70
N TYR A 226 -23.83 -19.39 -11.77
CA TYR A 226 -23.80 -20.20 -10.55
C TYR A 226 -23.63 -19.37 -9.28
N ASN A 227 -23.72 -18.04 -9.38
CA ASN A 227 -23.45 -17.10 -8.29
C ASN A 227 -22.11 -17.38 -7.59
N ASN A 228 -21.06 -17.67 -8.38
CA ASN A 228 -19.71 -17.87 -7.85
C ASN A 228 -18.65 -17.55 -8.93
N PHE A 229 -17.45 -17.28 -8.45
CA PHE A 229 -16.25 -17.25 -9.28
C PHE A 229 -15.64 -18.66 -9.39
N SER A 230 -14.72 -18.84 -10.33
CA SER A 230 -14.04 -20.12 -10.55
C SER A 230 -12.65 -19.91 -11.14
N GLY A 231 -11.93 -21.00 -11.43
CA GLY A 231 -10.68 -20.91 -12.19
C GLY A 231 -10.85 -20.37 -13.62
N SER A 232 -12.03 -20.49 -14.22
CA SER A 232 -12.32 -19.90 -15.55
C SER A 232 -12.90 -18.49 -15.46
N ASP A 233 -13.59 -18.18 -14.36
CA ASP A 233 -14.22 -16.89 -14.09
C ASP A 233 -13.52 -16.29 -12.87
N ALA A 234 -12.25 -15.89 -13.04
CA ALA A 234 -11.41 -15.45 -11.94
C ALA A 234 -11.82 -14.05 -11.45
N PRO A 235 -11.93 -13.82 -10.12
CA PRO A 235 -12.50 -12.59 -9.56
C PRO A 235 -11.75 -11.31 -9.98
N GLU A 236 -10.44 -11.37 -10.15
CA GLU A 236 -9.60 -10.25 -10.60
C GLU A 236 -10.01 -9.68 -11.96
N ASN A 237 -10.69 -10.48 -12.80
CA ASN A 237 -11.17 -10.02 -14.11
C ASN A 237 -12.51 -9.26 -14.04
N TYR A 238 -13.18 -9.25 -12.88
CA TYR A 238 -14.53 -8.69 -12.73
C TYR A 238 -14.61 -7.68 -11.58
N LEU A 239 -14.06 -8.01 -10.42
CA LEU A 239 -14.24 -7.25 -9.18
C LEU A 239 -13.80 -5.78 -9.31
N PRO A 240 -12.64 -5.42 -9.90
CA PRO A 240 -12.28 -4.01 -10.06
C PRO A 240 -13.33 -3.17 -10.81
N THR A 241 -13.89 -3.73 -11.88
CA THR A 241 -14.91 -3.04 -12.69
C THR A 241 -16.26 -3.01 -11.98
N PHE A 242 -16.64 -4.13 -11.35
CA PHE A 242 -17.86 -4.21 -10.54
C PHE A 242 -17.85 -3.18 -9.40
N LEU A 243 -16.74 -3.08 -8.67
CA LEU A 243 -16.57 -2.11 -7.58
C LEU A 243 -16.66 -0.66 -8.09
N GLY A 244 -16.09 -0.36 -9.25
CA GLY A 244 -16.22 0.96 -9.88
C GLY A 244 -17.67 1.34 -10.22
N ILE A 245 -18.51 0.35 -10.56
CA ILE A 245 -19.95 0.55 -10.82
C ILE A 245 -20.74 0.63 -9.50
N LYS A 246 -20.47 -0.28 -8.57
CA LYS A 246 -21.18 -0.41 -7.28
C LYS A 246 -20.93 0.79 -6.38
N PHE A 247 -19.69 1.27 -6.34
CA PHE A 247 -19.22 2.36 -5.50
C PHE A 247 -18.81 3.57 -6.36
N ALA A 248 -19.70 4.01 -7.25
CA ALA A 248 -19.43 5.09 -8.22
C ALA A 248 -19.09 6.46 -7.60
N TYR A 249 -19.29 6.62 -6.28
CA TYR A 249 -18.98 7.83 -5.52
C TYR A 249 -17.86 7.62 -4.49
N ALA A 250 -17.16 6.49 -4.54
CA ALA A 250 -16.01 6.25 -3.67
C ALA A 250 -14.90 7.28 -3.91
N VAL A 251 -14.18 7.61 -2.85
CA VAL A 251 -13.08 8.57 -2.87
C VAL A 251 -11.73 7.85 -2.86
N GLU A 252 -10.70 8.52 -3.38
CA GLU A 252 -9.34 7.97 -3.43
C GLU A 252 -8.88 7.48 -2.04
N GLY A 253 -8.33 6.26 -1.99
CA GLY A 253 -7.89 5.61 -0.75
C GLY A 253 -8.97 4.80 -0.01
N GLU A 254 -10.24 4.85 -0.44
CA GLU A 254 -11.31 4.04 0.15
C GLU A 254 -11.06 2.54 -0.03
N LYS A 255 -11.39 1.73 0.99
CA LYS A 255 -11.12 0.29 1.01
C LYS A 255 -12.40 -0.54 1.14
N VAL A 256 -12.48 -1.60 0.34
CA VAL A 256 -13.57 -2.57 0.37
C VAL A 256 -13.00 -3.98 0.40
N ALA A 257 -13.39 -4.77 1.40
CA ALA A 257 -13.18 -6.20 1.41
C ALA A 257 -14.41 -6.91 0.85
N VAL A 258 -14.23 -7.58 -0.29
CA VAL A 258 -15.31 -8.27 -1.00
C VAL A 258 -15.33 -9.74 -0.60
N LEU A 259 -16.44 -10.19 -0.02
CA LEU A 259 -16.72 -11.60 0.24
C LEU A 259 -17.47 -12.18 -0.96
N TYR A 260 -17.00 -13.33 -1.44
CA TYR A 260 -17.56 -13.97 -2.62
C TYR A 260 -17.48 -15.49 -2.52
N LYS A 261 -18.45 -16.17 -3.15
CA LYS A 261 -18.42 -17.61 -3.38
C LYS A 261 -17.43 -17.96 -4.51
N TYR A 262 -16.63 -19.00 -4.30
CA TYR A 262 -15.66 -19.52 -5.24
C TYR A 262 -15.79 -21.04 -5.39
N TYR A 263 -15.94 -21.52 -6.62
CA TYR A 263 -15.97 -22.94 -6.93
C TYR A 263 -14.54 -23.50 -7.03
N ALA A 264 -14.10 -24.20 -5.97
CA ALA A 264 -12.77 -24.80 -5.86
C ALA A 264 -12.60 -26.10 -6.67
N GLY A 265 -13.70 -26.60 -7.27
CA GLY A 265 -13.73 -27.87 -7.98
C GLY A 265 -14.32 -29.02 -7.15
N GLY A 266 -14.60 -30.15 -7.80
CA GLY A 266 -15.10 -31.34 -7.11
C GLY A 266 -16.47 -31.20 -6.43
N GLY A 267 -17.29 -30.22 -6.84
CA GLY A 267 -18.57 -29.92 -6.18
C GLY A 267 -18.45 -29.01 -4.96
N VAL A 268 -17.25 -28.52 -4.65
CA VAL A 268 -16.99 -27.65 -3.50
C VAL A 268 -17.05 -26.19 -3.92
N THR A 269 -17.89 -25.41 -3.22
CA THR A 269 -17.97 -23.96 -3.30
C THR A 269 -17.72 -23.41 -1.90
N GLU A 270 -16.77 -22.50 -1.78
CA GLU A 270 -16.36 -21.90 -0.51
C GLU A 270 -16.52 -20.37 -0.55
N THR A 271 -16.60 -19.74 0.62
CA THR A 271 -16.52 -18.27 0.73
C THR A 271 -15.06 -17.85 0.76
N ARG A 272 -14.69 -16.86 -0.03
CA ARG A 272 -13.37 -16.23 -0.03
C ARG A 272 -13.52 -14.72 0.10
N ALA A 273 -12.42 -14.04 0.45
CA ALA A 273 -12.38 -12.59 0.53
C ALA A 273 -11.13 -12.02 -0.16
N LYS A 274 -11.28 -10.81 -0.70
CA LYS A 274 -10.17 -9.97 -1.21
C LYS A 274 -10.44 -8.51 -0.84
N GLU A 275 -9.41 -7.79 -0.39
CA GLU A 275 -9.49 -6.34 -0.17
C GLU A 275 -9.04 -5.58 -1.42
N TYR A 276 -9.71 -4.48 -1.72
CA TYR A 276 -9.38 -3.54 -2.78
C TYR A 276 -9.31 -2.13 -2.22
N THR A 277 -8.43 -1.31 -2.79
CA THR A 277 -8.33 0.13 -2.51
C THR A 277 -8.57 0.91 -3.79
N LEU A 278 -9.35 1.99 -3.74
CA LEU A 278 -9.47 2.90 -4.87
C LEU A 278 -8.16 3.68 -5.03
N THR A 279 -7.44 3.43 -6.13
CA THR A 279 -6.17 4.08 -6.46
C THR A 279 -6.20 4.62 -7.88
N ASP A 280 -5.94 5.92 -8.06
CA ASP A 280 -6.01 6.63 -9.33
C ASP A 280 -7.34 6.38 -10.09
N GLY A 281 -8.45 6.32 -9.35
CA GLY A 281 -9.79 6.07 -9.89
C GLY A 281 -10.06 4.61 -10.32
N VAL A 282 -9.19 3.66 -9.97
CA VAL A 282 -9.37 2.23 -10.24
C VAL A 282 -9.24 1.43 -8.95
N TRP A 283 -10.11 0.44 -8.74
CA TRP A 283 -10.00 -0.45 -7.58
C TRP A 283 -8.84 -1.44 -7.77
N VAL A 284 -7.82 -1.33 -6.93
CA VAL A 284 -6.60 -2.15 -6.96
C VAL A 284 -6.64 -3.18 -5.84
N GLU A 285 -6.44 -4.46 -6.17
CA GLU A 285 -6.40 -5.56 -5.20
C GLU A 285 -5.20 -5.42 -4.25
N TYR A 286 -5.43 -5.62 -2.95
CA TYR A 286 -4.38 -5.68 -1.96
C TYR A 286 -3.39 -6.80 -2.28
N GLN A 287 -2.11 -6.44 -2.44
CA GLN A 287 -1.02 -7.39 -2.51
C GLN A 287 -0.27 -7.42 -1.17
N SER A 288 0.00 -8.60 -0.64
CA SER A 288 0.81 -8.75 0.59
C SER A 288 2.29 -8.45 0.34
N THR A 289 2.74 -8.55 -0.91
CA THR A 289 4.08 -8.20 -1.35
C THR A 289 4.00 -7.18 -2.47
N ILE A 290 4.72 -6.07 -2.31
CA ILE A 290 4.80 -4.98 -3.30
C ILE A 290 6.24 -4.80 -3.79
N SER A 291 6.43 -4.08 -4.89
CA SER A 291 7.76 -3.65 -5.32
C SER A 291 8.15 -2.38 -4.56
N MET A 292 9.37 -2.34 -4.05
CA MET A 292 9.96 -1.16 -3.41
C MET A 292 11.29 -0.84 -4.07
N THR A 293 11.60 0.45 -4.21
CA THR A 293 12.84 0.94 -4.81
C THR A 293 13.54 1.85 -3.82
N GLU A 294 14.82 1.59 -3.57
CA GLU A 294 15.66 2.30 -2.61
C GLU A 294 17.01 2.65 -3.24
N GLN A 295 17.68 3.66 -2.69
CA GLN A 295 19.02 4.05 -3.10
C GLN A 295 20.03 3.73 -2.00
N TYR A 296 21.20 3.25 -2.42
CA TYR A 296 22.37 3.05 -1.56
C TYR A 296 23.56 3.75 -2.21
N ILE A 297 24.40 4.39 -1.40
CA ILE A 297 25.63 5.04 -1.86
C ILE A 297 26.84 4.39 -1.20
N LEU A 298 27.92 4.24 -1.95
CA LEU A 298 29.20 3.80 -1.41
C LEU A 298 29.93 5.01 -0.80
N THR A 299 30.12 4.98 0.51
CA THR A 299 30.89 5.97 1.28
C THR A 299 32.28 5.44 1.61
N ALA A 300 33.10 6.24 2.30
CA ALA A 300 34.37 5.75 2.83
C ALA A 300 34.21 4.61 3.86
N ASP A 301 33.05 4.53 4.51
CA ASP A 301 32.73 3.52 5.53
C ASP A 301 31.96 2.31 4.97
N GLY A 302 31.72 2.28 3.65
CA GLY A 302 30.97 1.22 2.97
C GLY A 302 29.65 1.68 2.37
N TRP A 303 28.85 0.73 1.89
CA TRP A 303 27.51 0.98 1.36
C TRP A 303 26.57 1.40 2.47
N VAL A 304 25.83 2.48 2.27
CA VAL A 304 24.82 2.96 3.20
C VAL A 304 23.53 3.25 2.46
N PHE A 305 22.40 2.94 3.10
CA PHE A 305 21.10 3.36 2.61
C PHE A 305 21.03 4.89 2.58
N ASP A 306 20.61 5.44 1.45
CA ASP A 306 20.49 6.88 1.23
C ASP A 306 19.07 7.22 0.76
N PRO A 307 18.21 7.77 1.64
CA PRO A 307 16.88 8.19 1.25
C PRO A 307 16.86 9.55 0.55
N THR A 308 18.01 10.12 0.17
CA THR A 308 18.10 11.43 -0.47
C THR A 308 17.40 11.42 -1.83
N ILE A 309 16.43 12.30 -1.99
CA ILE A 309 15.72 12.51 -3.26
C ILE A 309 16.46 13.57 -4.08
N VAL A 310 16.91 13.20 -5.27
CA VAL A 310 17.62 14.11 -6.19
C VAL A 310 16.75 14.37 -7.42
N PHE A 311 16.51 15.64 -7.75
CA PHE A 311 15.84 15.98 -9.01
C PHE A 311 16.20 17.37 -9.52
N THR A 312 16.16 17.52 -10.84
CA THR A 312 16.22 18.83 -11.50
C THR A 312 14.80 19.34 -11.75
N MET A 313 14.53 20.60 -11.37
CA MET A 313 13.24 21.22 -11.59
C MET A 313 12.91 21.35 -13.08
N VAL A 314 11.69 20.94 -13.45
CA VAL A 314 11.11 21.12 -14.78
C VAL A 314 10.02 22.19 -14.78
N SER A 315 9.49 22.55 -15.95
CA SER A 315 8.44 23.58 -16.11
C SER A 315 7.26 23.42 -15.12
N ASP A 316 6.79 22.19 -14.92
CA ASP A 316 5.66 21.91 -14.02
C ASP A 316 6.00 22.19 -12.55
N ASP A 317 7.25 21.97 -12.13
CA ASP A 317 7.70 22.29 -10.76
C ASP A 317 7.67 23.80 -10.52
N TYR A 318 8.12 24.61 -11.49
CA TYR A 318 8.00 26.06 -11.37
C TYR A 318 6.52 26.50 -11.37
N GLN A 319 5.64 25.82 -12.11
CA GLN A 319 4.20 26.11 -12.07
C GLN A 319 3.59 25.81 -10.69
N MET A 320 4.00 24.73 -10.02
CA MET A 320 3.55 24.45 -8.65
C MET A 320 3.92 25.59 -7.69
N ILE A 321 5.10 26.20 -7.84
CA ILE A 321 5.49 27.38 -7.05
C ILE A 321 4.63 28.59 -7.40
N VAL A 322 4.33 28.80 -8.70
CA VAL A 322 3.43 29.87 -9.15
C VAL A 322 2.07 29.75 -8.48
N ASP A 323 1.46 28.57 -8.56
CA ASP A 323 0.14 28.31 -7.99
C ASP A 323 0.14 28.44 -6.46
N TYR A 324 1.18 27.92 -5.80
CA TYR A 324 1.39 28.08 -4.36
C TYR A 324 1.52 29.55 -3.96
N SER A 325 2.32 30.34 -4.69
CA SER A 325 2.52 31.77 -4.43
C SER A 325 1.20 32.53 -4.62
N VAL A 326 0.41 32.22 -5.66
CA VAL A 326 -0.89 32.84 -5.87
C VAL A 326 -1.85 32.55 -4.70
N ALA A 327 -1.86 31.31 -4.20
CA ALA A 327 -2.72 30.91 -3.10
C ALA A 327 -2.35 31.61 -1.77
N ASN A 328 -1.06 31.88 -1.53
CA ASN A 328 -0.56 32.39 -0.25
C ASN A 328 -0.27 33.90 -0.24
N ASN A 329 0.15 34.46 -1.38
CA ASN A 329 0.61 35.84 -1.53
C ASN A 329 -0.27 36.66 -2.51
N GLY A 330 -1.22 36.01 -3.19
CA GLY A 330 -2.04 36.61 -4.23
C GLY A 330 -1.36 36.68 -5.59
N VAL A 331 -2.07 37.19 -6.60
CA VAL A 331 -1.55 37.32 -7.96
C VAL A 331 -0.52 38.45 -8.03
N THR A 332 0.75 38.08 -8.21
CA THR A 332 1.89 39.01 -8.24
C THR A 332 2.34 39.37 -9.66
N SER A 333 2.01 38.52 -10.65
CA SER A 333 2.30 38.71 -12.06
C SER A 333 1.00 38.77 -12.88
N LYS A 334 1.04 39.47 -14.03
CA LYS A 334 -0.06 39.46 -15.00
C LYS A 334 -0.12 38.19 -15.84
N TYR A 335 0.90 37.34 -15.77
CA TYR A 335 0.97 36.09 -16.52
C TYR A 335 0.72 34.91 -15.58
N PRO A 336 -0.11 33.94 -15.97
CA PRO A 336 -0.46 32.80 -15.12
C PRO A 336 0.67 31.78 -14.94
N ASP A 337 1.76 31.92 -15.70
CA ASP A 337 2.93 31.03 -15.75
C ASP A 337 4.17 31.66 -15.09
N SER A 338 3.98 32.70 -14.28
CA SER A 338 5.04 33.36 -13.53
C SER A 338 4.51 34.05 -12.27
N GLU A 339 5.39 34.27 -11.30
CA GLU A 339 5.12 35.06 -10.12
C GLU A 339 6.38 35.83 -9.69
N TYR A 340 6.20 36.96 -9.00
CA TYR A 340 7.32 37.83 -8.60
C TYR A 340 7.82 37.63 -7.18
N TYR A 341 7.03 37.01 -6.28
CA TYR A 341 7.36 36.90 -4.86
C TYR A 341 8.57 35.99 -4.64
N TYR A 342 8.53 34.76 -5.15
CA TYR A 342 9.70 33.87 -5.20
C TYR A 342 10.54 34.09 -6.47
N GLY A 343 9.91 34.58 -7.53
CA GLY A 343 10.47 34.81 -8.85
C GLY A 343 10.31 33.63 -9.82
N ALA A 344 9.48 32.63 -9.52
CA ALA A 344 9.32 31.44 -10.34
C ALA A 344 8.63 31.73 -11.69
N SER A 345 9.09 31.08 -12.76
CA SER A 345 8.42 31.07 -14.06
C SER A 345 8.46 29.69 -14.71
N ALA A 346 7.27 29.12 -14.93
CA ALA A 346 7.11 27.88 -15.69
C ALA A 346 7.55 28.06 -17.15
N LYS A 347 7.12 29.16 -17.78
CA LYS A 347 7.43 29.50 -19.17
C LYS A 347 8.93 29.49 -19.49
N TYR A 348 9.74 30.03 -18.59
CA TYR A 348 11.20 30.09 -18.77
C TYR A 348 11.93 28.97 -18.02
N SER A 349 11.21 28.18 -17.23
CA SER A 349 11.72 27.13 -16.36
C SER A 349 12.90 27.62 -15.52
N ASN A 350 12.70 28.76 -14.85
CA ASN A 350 13.71 29.38 -14.00
C ASN A 350 13.10 30.25 -12.89
N PHE A 351 13.95 30.65 -11.95
CA PHE A 351 13.70 31.79 -11.07
C PHE A 351 14.28 33.07 -11.68
N ASP A 352 13.45 34.09 -11.90
CA ASP A 352 13.90 35.43 -12.29
C ASP A 352 14.33 36.21 -11.05
N LEU A 353 15.63 36.33 -10.82
CA LEU A 353 16.23 36.95 -9.64
C LEU A 353 16.52 38.45 -9.80
N ARG A 354 16.02 39.06 -10.89
CA ARG A 354 16.36 40.44 -11.22
C ARG A 354 15.60 41.44 -10.36
N LEU A 355 16.30 42.44 -9.83
CA LEU A 355 15.78 43.47 -8.93
C LEU A 355 14.69 44.33 -9.60
N LYS A 356 14.76 44.54 -10.92
CA LYS A 356 13.72 45.28 -11.66
C LYS A 356 12.32 44.67 -11.53
N ASN A 357 12.23 43.38 -11.18
CA ASN A 357 10.97 42.67 -11.00
C ASN A 357 10.56 42.57 -9.52
N ARG A 358 11.36 43.13 -8.59
CA ARG A 358 11.11 43.02 -7.15
C ARG A 358 10.33 44.19 -6.57
N ASN A 359 10.39 45.37 -7.16
CA ASN A 359 9.60 46.50 -6.68
C ASN A 359 9.02 47.24 -7.87
N THR A 360 7.92 46.70 -8.41
CA THR A 360 7.24 47.26 -9.58
C THR A 360 6.06 48.12 -9.14
N GLU A 361 5.63 49.09 -9.95
CA GLU A 361 4.44 49.90 -9.63
C GLU A 361 3.17 49.03 -9.45
N ASP A 362 3.08 47.93 -10.19
CA ASP A 362 1.93 47.03 -10.21
C ASP A 362 1.92 46.03 -9.03
N TYR A 363 3.10 45.70 -8.48
CA TYR A 363 3.26 44.83 -7.31
C TYR A 363 4.49 45.29 -6.50
N PRO A 364 4.30 46.20 -5.53
CA PRO A 364 5.37 46.62 -4.64
C PRO A 364 5.65 45.50 -3.64
N MET A 365 6.93 45.18 -3.42
CA MET A 365 7.37 44.31 -2.33
C MET A 365 8.18 45.15 -1.34
N PRO A 366 7.52 45.69 -0.29
CA PRO A 366 8.12 46.65 0.63
C PRO A 366 9.36 46.13 1.35
N GLU A 367 9.55 44.82 1.45
CA GLU A 367 10.76 44.21 2.00
C GLU A 367 12.03 44.54 1.22
N PHE A 368 11.92 44.97 -0.04
CA PHE A 368 13.04 45.45 -0.85
C PHE A 368 13.31 46.95 -0.69
N ASP A 369 12.43 47.71 -0.03
CA ASP A 369 12.54 49.16 0.08
C ASP A 369 13.76 49.57 0.93
N GLY A 370 14.64 50.40 0.36
CA GLY A 370 15.80 50.96 1.06
C GLY A 370 16.95 49.99 1.28
N LEU A 371 16.87 48.76 0.76
CA LEU A 371 18.00 47.83 0.72
C LEU A 371 19.08 48.33 -0.23
N SER A 372 20.33 47.97 0.07
CA SER A 372 21.41 48.07 -0.92
C SER A 372 21.21 47.05 -2.05
N ASP A 373 21.81 47.26 -3.21
CA ASP A 373 21.74 46.27 -4.31
C ASP A 373 22.24 44.89 -3.86
N GLU A 374 23.27 44.86 -3.01
CA GLU A 374 23.84 43.63 -2.45
C GLU A 374 22.82 42.90 -1.54
N ASP A 375 22.21 43.63 -0.61
CA ASP A 375 21.19 43.07 0.29
C ASP A 375 19.92 42.64 -0.46
N ALA A 376 19.53 43.40 -1.49
CA ALA A 376 18.39 43.09 -2.33
C ALA A 376 18.63 41.81 -3.15
N ILE A 377 19.84 41.62 -3.70
CA ILE A 377 20.23 40.39 -4.41
C ILE A 377 20.26 39.20 -3.43
N ALA A 378 20.79 39.40 -2.21
CA ALA A 378 20.75 38.35 -1.19
C ALA A 378 19.31 37.94 -0.85
N LEU A 379 18.39 38.92 -0.72
CA LEU A 379 16.99 38.64 -0.46
C LEU A 379 16.31 37.88 -1.62
N THR A 380 16.66 38.13 -2.89
CA THR A 380 16.10 37.31 -3.99
C THR A 380 16.54 35.86 -3.93
N MET A 381 17.78 35.59 -3.47
CA MET A 381 18.26 34.23 -3.24
C MET A 381 17.54 33.54 -2.07
N GLU A 382 17.25 34.27 -0.99
CA GLU A 382 16.44 33.73 0.11
C GLU A 382 15.01 33.41 -0.34
N ARG A 383 14.37 34.30 -1.12
CA ARG A 383 13.06 34.05 -1.72
C ARG A 383 13.07 32.83 -2.65
N MET A 384 14.14 32.62 -3.42
CA MET A 384 14.27 31.40 -4.23
C MET A 384 14.29 30.15 -3.36
N LYS A 385 15.05 30.14 -2.25
CA LYS A 385 15.08 28.99 -1.31
C LYS A 385 13.71 28.73 -0.70
N GLU A 386 13.00 29.78 -0.28
CA GLU A 386 11.62 29.67 0.23
C GLU A 386 10.67 29.10 -0.84
N GLY A 387 10.80 29.54 -2.10
CA GLY A 387 10.02 29.02 -3.22
C GLY A 387 10.27 27.53 -3.47
N VAL A 388 11.52 27.08 -3.36
CA VAL A 388 11.84 25.64 -3.46
C VAL A 388 11.33 24.86 -2.24
N ALA A 389 11.38 25.42 -1.04
CA ALA A 389 10.74 24.79 0.13
C ALA A 389 9.23 24.63 -0.09
N ALA A 390 8.56 25.65 -0.66
CA ALA A 390 7.15 25.60 -1.03
C ALA A 390 6.85 24.57 -2.13
N LEU A 391 7.73 24.41 -3.12
CA LEU A 391 7.61 23.32 -4.09
C LEU A 391 7.59 21.96 -3.38
N LEU A 392 8.53 21.72 -2.46
CA LEU A 392 8.66 20.43 -1.80
C LEU A 392 7.40 20.06 -1.00
N THR A 393 6.72 21.02 -0.38
CA THR A 393 5.46 20.75 0.33
C THR A 393 4.32 20.34 -0.59
N VAL A 394 4.24 20.94 -1.78
CA VAL A 394 3.21 20.62 -2.78
C VAL A 394 3.52 19.30 -3.49
N LYS A 395 4.79 19.09 -3.86
CA LYS A 395 5.23 17.93 -4.65
C LYS A 395 5.30 16.65 -3.81
N TYR A 396 5.62 16.75 -2.53
CA TYR A 396 5.77 15.61 -1.62
C TYR A 396 4.91 15.77 -0.35
N PRO A 397 3.56 15.80 -0.46
CA PRO A 397 2.67 16.06 0.68
C PRO A 397 2.77 15.00 1.79
N ASN A 398 3.23 13.80 1.45
CA ASN A 398 3.44 12.68 2.36
C ASN A 398 4.93 12.44 2.70
N ALA A 399 5.81 13.43 2.50
CA ALA A 399 7.22 13.33 2.87
C ALA A 399 7.37 12.92 4.34
N VAL A 400 8.42 12.17 4.65
CA VAL A 400 8.73 11.71 6.01
C VAL A 400 10.08 12.30 6.45
N THR A 401 10.26 12.53 7.74
CA THR A 401 11.55 13.03 8.26
C THR A 401 12.66 11.99 8.16
N GLN A 402 12.31 10.70 8.25
CA GLN A 402 13.25 9.60 8.23
C GLN A 402 12.70 8.39 7.48
N VAL A 403 13.58 7.65 6.81
CA VAL A 403 13.32 6.29 6.29
C VAL A 403 14.34 5.36 6.94
N SER A 404 13.88 4.27 7.56
CA SER A 404 14.74 3.33 8.29
C SER A 404 15.66 4.00 9.33
N GLY A 405 15.19 5.10 9.94
CA GLY A 405 15.95 5.87 10.94
C GLY A 405 16.98 6.85 10.38
N ILE A 406 17.10 6.99 9.05
CA ILE A 406 18.00 7.92 8.38
C ILE A 406 17.23 9.16 7.91
N ASP A 407 17.78 10.35 8.18
CA ASP A 407 17.18 11.63 7.79
C ASP A 407 17.03 11.75 6.27
N VAL A 408 15.85 12.20 5.83
CA VAL A 408 15.54 12.39 4.41
C VAL A 408 15.96 13.78 3.95
N PHE A 409 16.82 13.82 2.94
CA PHE A 409 17.23 15.05 2.27
C PHE A 409 16.68 15.14 0.84
N TYR A 410 16.63 16.36 0.33
CA TYR A 410 16.24 16.69 -1.03
C TYR A 410 17.32 17.55 -1.66
N LEU A 411 17.92 17.08 -2.75
CA LEU A 411 18.85 17.85 -3.57
C LEU A 411 18.13 18.30 -4.84
N VAL A 412 17.89 19.61 -4.92
CA VAL A 412 17.07 20.21 -5.98
C VAL A 412 17.94 21.07 -6.88
N ASP A 413 18.11 20.64 -8.12
CA ASP A 413 18.79 21.46 -9.13
C ASP A 413 17.81 22.46 -9.74
N VAL A 414 18.18 23.74 -9.66
CA VAL A 414 17.35 24.85 -10.11
C VAL A 414 18.10 25.75 -11.09
N LYS A 415 17.36 26.27 -12.05
CA LYS A 415 17.82 27.30 -12.97
C LYS A 415 17.34 28.66 -12.48
N ALA A 416 18.20 29.67 -12.56
CA ALA A 416 17.84 31.05 -12.29
C ALA A 416 18.33 31.98 -13.39
N TYR A 417 17.71 33.15 -13.50
CA TYR A 417 18.13 34.25 -14.36
C TYR A 417 18.51 35.44 -13.49
N LYS A 418 19.81 35.75 -13.47
CA LYS A 418 20.43 36.66 -12.51
C LYS A 418 20.33 38.12 -12.93
N GLU A 419 20.66 39.02 -11.99
CA GLU A 419 20.71 40.48 -12.22
C GLU A 419 21.65 40.88 -13.36
N ASP A 420 22.77 40.15 -13.53
CA ASP A 420 23.75 40.35 -14.61
C ASP A 420 23.29 39.85 -16.00
N LEU A 421 22.01 39.43 -16.12
CA LEU A 421 21.39 38.91 -17.34
C LEU A 421 21.94 37.56 -17.83
N THR A 422 22.59 36.80 -16.96
CA THR A 422 23.08 35.45 -17.25
C THR A 422 22.31 34.38 -16.50
N ASP A 423 22.34 33.15 -17.04
CA ASP A 423 21.78 31.98 -16.36
C ASP A 423 22.68 31.59 -15.17
N GLY A 424 22.04 31.24 -14.05
CA GLY A 424 22.64 30.59 -12.89
C GLY A 424 22.06 29.19 -12.70
N TYR A 425 22.88 28.27 -12.20
CA TYR A 425 22.48 26.91 -11.88
C TYR A 425 22.90 26.62 -10.45
N TYR A 426 21.97 26.15 -9.62
CA TYR A 426 22.20 25.91 -8.21
C TYR A 426 21.64 24.55 -7.82
N THR A 427 22.34 23.85 -6.92
CA THR A 427 21.81 22.68 -6.22
C THR A 427 21.50 23.11 -4.79
N LEU A 428 20.23 23.03 -4.41
CA LEU A 428 19.77 23.39 -3.07
C LEU A 428 19.49 22.12 -2.26
N LYS A 429 20.05 22.04 -1.05
CA LYS A 429 19.81 20.93 -0.12
C LYS A 429 18.73 21.32 0.89
N PHE A 430 17.71 20.48 1.03
CA PHE A 430 16.69 20.60 2.06
C PHE A 430 16.62 19.34 2.90
N GLN A 431 16.31 19.47 4.18
CA GLN A 431 15.93 18.37 5.05
C GLN A 431 14.43 18.42 5.30
N CYS A 432 13.75 17.27 5.24
CA CYS A 432 12.39 17.15 5.76
C CYS A 432 12.44 17.16 7.30
N THR A 433 11.93 18.21 7.94
CA THR A 433 11.97 18.38 9.40
C THR A 433 10.63 18.07 10.08
N LYS A 434 9.58 17.84 9.30
CA LYS A 434 8.28 17.36 9.77
C LYS A 434 7.61 16.51 8.70
N SER A 435 7.10 15.34 9.10
CA SER A 435 6.40 14.44 8.18
C SER A 435 5.03 14.97 7.76
N GLY A 436 4.50 14.43 6.66
CA GLY A 436 3.16 14.70 6.14
C GLY A 436 2.04 14.42 7.15
N PRO A 437 0.80 14.89 6.88
CA PRO A 437 0.32 15.41 5.60
C PRO A 437 0.62 16.90 5.34
N ASN A 438 1.30 17.58 6.27
CA ASN A 438 1.73 18.98 6.11
C ASN A 438 3.23 19.08 6.42
N PRO A 439 4.09 18.62 5.48
CA PRO A 439 5.51 18.51 5.73
C PRO A 439 6.18 19.87 5.77
N GLU A 440 7.31 19.95 6.48
CA GLU A 440 8.15 21.16 6.56
C GLU A 440 9.56 20.83 6.09
N PHE A 441 10.16 21.74 5.32
CA PHE A 441 11.49 21.58 4.75
C PHE A 441 12.39 22.73 5.19
N THR A 442 13.57 22.39 5.67
CA THR A 442 14.58 23.37 6.08
C THR A 442 15.75 23.33 5.11
N TYR A 443 16.12 24.49 4.57
CA TYR A 443 17.33 24.62 3.75
C TYR A 443 18.57 24.34 4.60
N ILE A 444 19.47 23.52 4.08
CA ILE A 444 20.75 23.19 4.70
C ILE A 444 21.85 23.89 3.91
N GLU A 445 22.57 24.80 4.57
CA GLU A 445 23.67 25.54 3.98
C GLU A 445 24.94 24.68 3.88
N GLY A 446 25.70 24.87 2.79
CA GLY A 446 26.88 24.08 2.47
C GLY A 446 26.49 22.76 1.79
N LEU A 447 26.92 22.57 0.54
CA LEU A 447 26.93 21.22 -0.03
C LEU A 447 27.90 20.37 0.81
N PRO A 448 27.67 19.05 0.96
CA PRO A 448 28.76 18.16 1.31
C PRO A 448 29.78 18.18 0.16
N GLU A 449 31.05 18.30 0.53
CA GLU A 449 32.18 18.04 -0.39
C GLU A 449 32.14 16.61 -0.95
#